data_AF-D9QFD6-F1
#
_entry.id   AF-D9QFD6-F1
#
_cell.length_a   1.000
_cell.length_b   1.000
_cell.length_c   1.000
_cell.angle_alpha   90.00
_cell.angle_beta   90.00
_cell.angle_gamma   90.00
#
_symmetry.space_group_name_H-M   'P 1'
#
loop_
_entity.id
_entity.type
_entity.pdbx_description
1 polymer ?
#
loop_
_entity_poly.entity_id
_entity_poly.type
_entity_poly.pdbx_seq_one_letter_code
_entity_poly.pdbx_strand_id
1 'polypeptide(L)'
;MPHYARIIAMVVLGLVAVGGMAWRLIKPTPVPLYEETARLSPDIRGHLQALRVEAKFAPEGDYPGPKGPKTRARLSAVIDDLLDDILSEPDGPLEASDLAGRLGLAVAAVSKRTEADARRAHGYMLEIWWIFGFRSAAGYFTPGDGAGVVDGWAEPLPPGWTSADGRAAPLQGAVNLQGAP
;
A
#
# COMPACT_ATOMS: atom_id res chain seq x y z
N MET A 1 23.94 -43.29 -30.88
CA MET A 1 23.77 -42.36 -29.74
C MET A 1 23.17 -40.98 -30.06
N PRO A 2 23.36 -40.32 -31.23
CA PRO A 2 22.85 -38.96 -31.46
C PRO A 2 21.33 -38.85 -31.68
N HIS A 3 20.65 -39.95 -32.02
CA HIS A 3 19.20 -39.95 -32.27
C HIS A 3 18.37 -39.89 -30.98
N TYR A 4 18.81 -40.55 -29.91
CA TYR A 4 18.09 -40.53 -28.61
C TYR A 4 18.15 -39.15 -27.94
N ALA A 5 19.27 -38.45 -28.07
CA ALA A 5 19.43 -37.09 -27.54
C ALA A 5 18.43 -36.09 -28.16
N ARG A 6 18.13 -36.23 -29.47
CA ARG A 6 17.15 -35.38 -30.16
C ARG A 6 15.72 -35.65 -29.72
N ILE A 7 15.36 -36.93 -29.51
CA ILE A 7 14.02 -37.31 -29.05
C ILE A 7 13.79 -36.78 -27.63
N ILE A 8 14.76 -36.95 -26.73
CA ILE A 8 14.67 -36.43 -25.36
C ILE A 8 14.55 -34.90 -25.36
N ALA A 9 15.36 -34.21 -26.17
CA ALA A 9 15.27 -32.75 -26.28
C ALA A 9 13.90 -32.26 -26.76
N MET A 10 13.28 -32.93 -27.75
CA MET A 10 11.95 -32.56 -28.24
C MET A 10 10.85 -32.80 -27.20
N VAL A 11 10.92 -33.91 -26.44
CA VAL A 11 9.96 -34.19 -25.37
C VAL A 11 10.07 -33.16 -24.25
N VAL A 12 11.29 -32.81 -23.83
CA VAL A 12 11.51 -31.77 -22.81
C VAL A 12 10.98 -30.42 -23.29
N LEU A 13 11.24 -30.04 -24.55
CA LEU A 13 10.76 -28.76 -25.10
C LEU A 13 9.23 -28.71 -25.17
N GLY A 14 8.59 -29.83 -25.55
CA GLY A 14 7.14 -29.96 -25.58
C GLY A 14 6.52 -29.83 -24.19
N LEU A 15 7.11 -30.48 -23.18
CA LEU A 15 6.64 -30.38 -21.79
C LEU A 15 6.81 -28.96 -21.22
N VAL A 16 7.89 -28.25 -21.55
CA VAL A 16 8.08 -26.85 -21.15
C VAL A 16 7.05 -25.93 -21.80
N ALA A 17 6.75 -26.13 -23.09
CA ALA A 17 5.75 -25.32 -23.80
C ALA A 17 4.33 -25.53 -23.24
N VAL A 18 3.94 -26.78 -22.98
CA VAL A 18 2.62 -27.11 -22.40
C VAL A 18 2.53 -26.64 -20.94
N GLY A 19 3.58 -26.83 -20.15
CA GLY A 19 3.65 -26.37 -18.76
C GLY A 19 3.55 -24.84 -18.64
N GLY A 20 4.23 -24.09 -19.51
CA GLY A 20 4.14 -22.62 -19.56
C GLY A 20 2.75 -22.10 -19.92
N MET A 21 2.02 -22.82 -20.77
CA MET A 21 0.66 -22.46 -21.17
C MET A 21 -0.37 -22.80 -20.09
N ALA A 22 -0.21 -23.94 -19.40
CA ALA A 22 -1.01 -24.29 -18.24
C ALA A 22 -0.83 -23.28 -17.09
N TRP A 23 0.40 -22.83 -16.83
CA TRP A 23 0.68 -21.80 -15.83
C TRP A 23 -0.02 -20.47 -16.14
N ARG A 24 -0.13 -20.08 -17.41
CA ARG A 24 -0.88 -18.87 -17.81
C ARG A 24 -2.38 -18.99 -17.61
N LEU A 25 -2.94 -20.18 -17.73
CA LEU A 25 -4.38 -20.43 -17.52
C LEU A 25 -4.76 -20.57 -16.04
N ILE A 26 -3.79 -20.96 -15.19
CA ILE A 26 -3.99 -21.16 -13.75
C ILE A 26 -3.59 -19.91 -12.95
N LYS A 27 -2.94 -18.91 -13.55
CA LYS A 27 -2.71 -17.64 -12.87
C LYS A 27 -4.05 -17.07 -12.42
N PRO A 28 -4.26 -16.83 -11.12
CA PRO A 28 -5.44 -16.12 -10.67
C PRO A 28 -5.49 -14.81 -11.44
N THR A 29 -6.61 -14.54 -12.10
CA THR A 29 -6.87 -13.27 -12.74
C THR A 29 -6.63 -12.22 -11.66
N PRO A 30 -5.67 -11.28 -11.84
CA PRO A 30 -5.57 -10.17 -10.91
C PRO A 30 -6.94 -9.51 -10.91
N VAL A 31 -7.58 -9.47 -9.73
CA VAL A 31 -8.85 -8.77 -9.55
C VAL A 31 -8.61 -7.37 -10.13
N PRO A 32 -9.39 -6.93 -11.14
CA PRO A 32 -9.23 -5.59 -11.67
C PRO A 32 -9.33 -4.62 -10.50
N LEU A 33 -8.31 -3.79 -10.31
CA LEU A 33 -8.25 -2.75 -9.27
C LEU A 33 -9.41 -1.74 -9.32
N TYR A 34 -10.28 -1.86 -10.32
CA TYR A 34 -11.22 -0.85 -10.77
C TYR A 34 -12.58 -0.89 -10.05
N GLU A 35 -12.74 -1.68 -8.98
CA GLU A 35 -14.05 -1.80 -8.30
C GLU A 35 -14.00 -1.57 -6.78
N GLU A 36 -12.82 -1.31 -6.20
CA GLU A 36 -12.77 -0.96 -4.78
C GLU A 36 -13.18 0.51 -4.59
N THR A 37 -14.32 0.70 -3.94
CA THR A 37 -14.83 2.02 -3.54
C THR A 37 -14.89 2.06 -2.01
N ALA A 38 -14.35 3.12 -1.43
CA ALA A 38 -14.52 3.44 -0.02
C ALA A 38 -15.43 4.66 0.10
N ARG A 39 -15.95 4.93 1.30
CA ARG A 39 -16.72 6.15 1.55
C ARG A 39 -15.90 7.10 2.39
N LEU A 40 -15.59 8.29 1.89
CA LEU A 40 -15.05 9.38 2.69
C LEU A 40 -16.13 9.83 3.69
N SER A 41 -16.05 9.31 4.90
CA SER A 41 -16.96 9.58 6.02
C SER A 41 -16.34 10.56 7.02
N PRO A 42 -17.15 11.15 7.93
CA PRO A 42 -16.62 11.95 9.03
C PRO A 42 -15.56 11.24 9.87
N ASP A 43 -15.70 9.92 10.08
CA ASP A 43 -14.74 9.12 10.83
C ASP A 43 -13.39 9.02 10.10
N ILE A 44 -13.42 8.69 8.80
CA ILE A 44 -12.20 8.67 7.96
C ILE A 44 -11.54 10.05 7.93
N ARG A 45 -12.32 11.13 7.78
CA ARG A 45 -11.78 12.49 7.88
C ARG A 45 -11.12 12.76 9.21
N GLY A 46 -11.71 12.31 10.31
CA GLY A 46 -11.12 12.42 11.65
C GLY A 46 -9.74 11.76 11.71
N HIS A 47 -9.60 10.55 11.15
CA HIS A 47 -8.31 9.86 11.06
C HIS A 47 -7.30 10.62 10.18
N LEU A 48 -7.72 11.07 8.99
CA LEU A 48 -6.85 11.85 8.09
C LEU A 48 -6.43 13.20 8.71
N GLN A 49 -7.32 13.86 9.45
CA GLN A 49 -7.02 15.10 10.19
C GLN A 49 -6.04 14.86 11.33
N ALA A 50 -6.16 13.73 12.05
CA ALA A 50 -5.20 13.34 13.07
C ALA A 50 -3.81 13.15 12.44
N LEU A 51 -3.73 12.42 11.33
CA LEU A 51 -2.50 12.23 10.57
C LEU A 51 -1.91 13.56 10.06
N ARG A 52 -2.77 14.49 9.65
CA ARG A 52 -2.36 15.83 9.19
C ARG A 52 -1.60 16.63 10.25
N VAL A 53 -2.02 16.57 11.51
CA VAL A 53 -1.41 17.37 12.58
C VAL A 53 -0.17 16.73 13.21
N GLU A 54 0.19 15.51 12.82
CA GLU A 54 1.38 14.84 13.33
C GLU A 54 2.68 15.57 12.98
N ALA A 55 3.66 15.43 13.87
CA ALA A 55 5.01 15.93 13.67
C ALA A 55 5.80 15.04 12.68
N LYS A 56 5.41 15.04 11.41
CA LYS A 56 5.95 14.16 10.38
C LYS A 56 7.47 14.22 10.27
N PHE A 57 8.06 13.08 9.89
CA PHE A 57 9.49 12.91 9.68
C PHE A 57 10.35 13.34 10.89
N ALA A 58 9.81 13.21 12.10
CA ALA A 58 10.62 13.23 13.32
C ALA A 58 11.58 12.01 13.32
N PRO A 59 12.78 12.13 13.90
CA PRO A 59 13.59 10.96 14.18
C PRO A 59 12.83 9.99 15.08
N GLU A 60 12.73 8.73 14.68
CA GLU A 60 11.96 7.70 15.39
C GLU A 60 12.54 6.31 15.08
N GLY A 61 12.85 5.53 16.11
CA GLY A 61 13.50 4.22 15.96
C GLY A 61 14.79 4.31 15.14
N ASP A 62 14.87 3.52 14.08
CA ASP A 62 16.01 3.50 13.15
C ASP A 62 15.93 4.56 12.04
N TYR A 63 14.84 5.34 11.98
CA TYR A 63 14.71 6.43 11.02
C TYR A 63 15.34 7.72 11.59
N PRO A 64 16.50 8.19 11.06
CA PRO A 64 17.22 9.32 11.63
C PRO A 64 16.56 10.67 11.36
N GLY A 65 15.51 10.71 10.53
CA GLY A 65 14.96 11.94 10.00
C GLY A 65 15.77 12.54 8.84
N PRO A 66 15.20 13.53 8.15
CA PRO A 66 15.83 14.15 7.00
C PRO A 66 16.93 15.13 7.40
N LYS A 67 17.87 15.41 6.48
CA LYS A 67 18.98 16.34 6.69
C LYS A 67 18.48 17.78 6.80
N GLY A 68 18.18 18.21 8.03
CA GLY A 68 17.86 19.57 8.42
C GLY A 68 16.38 19.95 8.30
N PRO A 69 15.97 21.07 8.94
CA PRO A 69 14.57 21.46 9.08
C PRO A 69 13.90 21.80 7.76
N LYS A 70 14.64 22.38 6.79
CA LYS A 70 14.10 22.70 5.45
C LYS A 70 13.69 21.45 4.67
N THR A 71 14.46 20.38 4.77
CA THR A 71 14.14 19.11 4.11
C THR A 71 12.94 18.45 4.78
N ARG A 72 12.90 18.47 6.12
CA ARG A 72 11.75 18.01 6.91
C ARG A 72 10.46 18.70 6.52
N ALA A 73 10.47 20.04 6.46
CA ALA A 73 9.30 20.83 6.08
C ALA A 73 8.81 20.49 4.66
N ARG A 74 9.73 20.33 3.70
CA ARG A 74 9.37 19.95 2.32
C ARG A 74 8.76 18.56 2.23
N LEU A 75 9.28 17.57 2.96
CA LEU A 75 8.71 16.23 2.99
C LEU A 75 7.34 16.21 3.66
N SER A 76 7.20 16.92 4.78
CA SER A 76 5.92 17.05 5.49
C SER A 76 4.87 17.68 4.58
N ALA A 77 5.23 18.77 3.88
CA ALA A 77 4.35 19.44 2.93
C ALA A 77 3.82 18.50 1.83
N VAL A 78 4.63 17.57 1.30
CA VAL A 78 4.13 16.61 0.29
C VAL A 78 3.00 15.73 0.85
N ILE A 79 3.12 15.28 2.09
CA ILE A 79 2.07 14.45 2.72
C ILE A 79 0.88 15.32 3.12
N ASP A 80 1.12 16.53 3.62
CA ASP A 80 0.06 17.46 4.02
C ASP A 80 -0.76 17.94 2.81
N ASP A 81 -0.11 18.24 1.68
CA ASP A 81 -0.77 18.62 0.43
C ASP A 81 -1.64 17.47 -0.10
N LEU A 82 -1.16 16.22 0.00
CA LEU A 82 -1.95 15.02 -0.34
C LEU A 82 -3.18 14.87 0.58
N LEU A 83 -2.99 15.05 1.88
CA LEU A 83 -4.10 14.98 2.85
C LEU A 83 -5.11 16.10 2.61
N ASP A 84 -4.65 17.31 2.31
CA ASP A 84 -5.50 18.46 2.03
C ASP A 84 -6.30 18.28 0.75
N ASP A 85 -5.69 17.72 -0.29
CA ASP A 85 -6.37 17.34 -1.53
C ASP A 85 -7.51 16.34 -1.26
N ILE A 86 -7.24 15.27 -0.51
CA ILE A 86 -8.26 14.27 -0.13
C ILE A 86 -9.35 14.89 0.76
N LEU A 87 -8.96 15.69 1.75
CA LEU A 87 -9.89 16.34 2.68
C LEU A 87 -10.72 17.44 2.02
N SER A 88 -10.34 17.93 0.83
CA SER A 88 -11.13 18.92 0.08
C SER A 88 -12.32 18.31 -0.67
N GLU A 89 -12.30 16.98 -0.91
CA GLU A 89 -13.42 16.27 -1.54
C GLU A 89 -14.67 16.34 -0.65
N PRO A 90 -15.88 16.26 -1.21
CA PRO A 90 -17.11 16.12 -0.42
C PRO A 90 -17.21 14.73 0.21
N ASP A 91 -18.05 14.59 1.23
CA ASP A 91 -18.39 13.26 1.77
C ASP A 91 -19.08 12.41 0.70
N GLY A 92 -18.59 11.20 0.49
CA GLY A 92 -19.07 10.40 -0.63
C GLY A 92 -18.20 9.21 -0.98
N PRO A 93 -18.57 8.49 -2.05
CA PRO A 93 -17.71 7.44 -2.59
C PRO A 93 -16.40 8.05 -3.08
N LEU A 94 -15.29 7.38 -2.76
CA LEU A 94 -13.96 7.62 -3.31
C LEU A 94 -13.46 6.31 -3.90
N GLU A 95 -13.11 6.32 -5.18
CA GLU A 95 -12.57 5.15 -5.85
C GLU A 95 -11.10 4.93 -5.47
N ALA A 96 -10.70 3.67 -5.35
CA ALA A 96 -9.32 3.28 -5.09
C ALA A 96 -8.36 3.79 -6.19
N SER A 97 -8.82 3.81 -7.45
CA SER A 97 -8.12 4.36 -8.61
C SER A 97 -7.78 5.85 -8.43
N ASP A 98 -8.74 6.65 -7.97
CA ASP A 98 -8.56 8.08 -7.74
C ASP A 98 -7.54 8.33 -6.63
N LEU A 99 -7.67 7.62 -5.51
CA LEU A 99 -6.70 7.72 -4.42
C LEU A 99 -5.31 7.26 -4.89
N ALA A 100 -5.21 6.18 -5.65
CA ALA A 100 -3.95 5.67 -6.18
C ALA A 100 -3.28 6.69 -7.10
N GLY A 101 -4.05 7.40 -7.92
CA GLY A 101 -3.55 8.49 -8.76
C GLY A 101 -2.90 9.60 -7.93
N ARG A 102 -3.58 10.06 -6.87
CA ARG A 102 -3.06 11.09 -5.94
C ARG A 102 -1.79 10.62 -5.23
N LEU A 103 -1.78 9.37 -4.76
CA LEU A 103 -0.61 8.77 -4.11
C LEU A 103 0.57 8.65 -5.09
N GLY A 104 0.31 8.30 -6.35
CA GLY A 104 1.35 8.24 -7.40
C GLY A 104 2.07 9.57 -7.60
N LEU A 105 1.35 10.70 -7.54
CA LEU A 105 1.95 12.03 -7.60
C LEU A 105 2.85 12.31 -6.38
N ALA A 106 2.40 11.91 -5.19
CA ALA A 106 3.18 12.05 -3.96
C ALA A 106 4.45 11.18 -3.98
N VAL A 107 4.35 9.92 -4.46
CA VAL A 107 5.49 9.03 -4.71
C VAL A 107 6.50 9.68 -5.65
N ALA A 108 6.03 10.24 -6.77
CA ALA A 108 6.90 10.95 -7.71
C ALA A 108 7.63 12.14 -7.05
N ALA A 109 6.95 12.89 -6.17
CA ALA A 109 7.51 14.03 -5.46
C ALA A 109 8.63 13.66 -4.45
N VAL A 110 8.56 12.46 -3.87
CA VAL A 110 9.57 11.95 -2.92
C VAL A 110 10.62 11.03 -3.56
N SER A 111 10.45 10.63 -4.82
CA SER A 111 11.35 9.69 -5.53
C SER A 111 12.83 10.10 -5.57
N LYS A 112 13.13 11.40 -5.50
CA LYS A 112 14.51 11.93 -5.52
C LYS A 112 15.10 12.16 -4.12
N ARG A 113 14.43 11.67 -3.07
CA ARG A 113 14.88 11.83 -1.67
C ARG A 113 15.81 10.69 -1.29
N THR A 114 16.36 10.75 -0.07
CA THR A 114 17.13 9.60 0.43
C THR A 114 16.21 8.39 0.56
N GLU A 115 16.76 7.18 0.46
CA GLU A 115 15.96 5.96 0.57
C GLU A 115 15.16 5.90 1.87
N ALA A 116 15.77 6.31 2.99
CA ALA A 116 15.11 6.38 4.29
C ALA A 116 13.92 7.36 4.30
N ASP A 117 14.09 8.55 3.71
CA ASP A 117 13.02 9.56 3.63
C ASP A 117 11.89 9.12 2.72
N ALA A 118 12.22 8.55 1.54
CA ALA A 118 11.24 8.02 0.61
C ALA A 118 10.46 6.86 1.23
N ARG A 119 11.14 5.96 1.94
CA ARG A 119 10.51 4.85 2.67
C ARG A 119 9.57 5.35 3.77
N ARG A 120 9.96 6.36 4.56
CA ARG A 120 9.07 6.94 5.59
C ARG A 120 7.86 7.62 4.95
N ALA A 121 8.05 8.33 3.84
CA ALA A 121 6.96 8.96 3.10
C ALA A 121 5.98 7.92 2.51
N HIS A 122 6.49 6.82 1.96
CA HIS A 122 5.65 5.70 1.50
C HIS A 122 4.87 5.06 2.65
N GLY A 123 5.44 5.02 3.86
CA GLY A 123 4.73 4.59 5.07
C GLY A 123 3.46 5.41 5.32
N TYR A 124 3.54 6.74 5.22
CA TYR A 124 2.36 7.62 5.33
C TYR A 124 1.34 7.38 4.21
N MET A 125 1.80 7.19 2.98
CA MET A 125 0.93 6.91 1.83
C MET A 125 0.17 5.58 1.98
N LEU A 126 0.85 4.57 2.52
CA LEU A 126 0.26 3.29 2.88
C LEU A 126 -0.77 3.43 4.00
N GLU A 127 -0.46 4.20 5.04
CA GLU A 127 -1.38 4.46 6.13
C GLU A 127 -2.66 5.15 5.64
N ILE A 128 -2.53 6.16 4.77
CA ILE A 128 -3.68 6.79 4.10
C ILE A 128 -4.50 5.74 3.35
N TRP A 129 -3.87 4.90 2.54
CA TRP A 129 -4.54 3.83 1.80
C TRP A 129 -5.35 2.90 2.72
N TRP A 130 -4.76 2.52 3.86
CA TRP A 130 -5.38 1.64 4.84
C TRP A 130 -6.50 2.30 5.65
N ILE A 131 -6.43 3.61 5.92
CA ILE A 131 -7.52 4.37 6.54
C ILE A 131 -8.82 4.21 5.71
N PHE A 132 -8.71 4.13 4.38
CA PHE A 132 -9.85 3.88 3.50
C PHE A 132 -10.29 2.41 3.44
N GLY A 133 -9.52 1.48 4.00
CA GLY A 133 -9.84 0.05 4.03
C GLY A 133 -9.67 -0.67 2.68
N PHE A 134 -8.96 -0.05 1.73
CA PHE A 134 -8.68 -0.65 0.43
C PHE A 134 -7.71 -1.84 0.56
N ARG A 135 -7.99 -2.93 -0.16
CA ARG A 135 -7.21 -4.19 -0.07
C ARG A 135 -6.31 -4.41 -1.28
N SER A 136 -6.73 -3.89 -2.43
CA SER A 136 -6.17 -4.23 -3.73
C SER A 136 -4.79 -3.64 -4.03
N ALA A 137 -4.36 -2.54 -3.37
CA ALA A 137 -3.08 -1.88 -3.68
C ALA A 137 -1.91 -2.15 -2.73
N ALA A 138 -1.98 -3.15 -1.85
CA ALA A 138 -0.78 -3.60 -1.10
C ALA A 138 0.40 -3.96 -2.05
N GLY A 139 0.11 -4.31 -3.31
CA GLY A 139 1.12 -4.57 -4.34
C GLY A 139 1.72 -3.34 -5.05
N TYR A 140 1.15 -2.13 -4.90
CA TYR A 140 1.69 -0.89 -5.50
C TYR A 140 2.80 -0.26 -4.65
N PHE A 141 2.78 -0.54 -3.36
CA PHE A 141 3.74 -0.06 -2.38
C PHE A 141 4.65 -1.22 -1.97
N THR A 142 5.22 -1.93 -2.94
CA THR A 142 6.25 -2.92 -2.64
C THR A 142 7.43 -2.20 -2.00
N PRO A 143 7.84 -2.54 -0.76
CA PRO A 143 9.10 -2.08 -0.22
C PRO A 143 10.20 -2.52 -1.19
N GLY A 144 10.99 -1.59 -1.74
CA GLY A 144 11.96 -1.91 -2.79
C GLY A 144 12.85 -3.09 -2.40
N ASP A 145 12.85 -4.13 -3.24
CA ASP A 145 13.69 -5.35 -3.41
C ASP A 145 14.52 -5.94 -2.25
N GLY A 146 14.33 -5.51 -1.00
CA GLY A 146 15.08 -5.96 0.17
C GLY A 146 14.25 -6.04 1.46
N ALA A 147 13.01 -5.56 1.44
CA ALA A 147 12.05 -5.82 2.51
C ALA A 147 11.00 -6.78 1.92
N GLY A 148 11.18 -8.07 2.22
CA GLY A 148 10.24 -9.11 1.82
C GLY A 148 8.81 -8.73 2.21
N VAL A 149 7.83 -9.29 1.49
CA VAL A 149 6.44 -9.31 1.95
C VAL A 149 6.46 -9.85 3.37
N VAL A 150 6.23 -8.98 4.34
CA VAL A 150 6.26 -9.37 5.74
C VAL A 150 4.96 -10.15 5.98
N ASP A 151 5.08 -11.39 6.46
CA ASP A 151 3.92 -12.18 6.85
C ASP A 151 3.15 -11.46 7.98
N GLY A 152 1.82 -11.40 7.89
CA GLY A 152 0.94 -10.76 8.88
C GLY A 152 0.29 -9.44 8.47
N TRP A 153 0.41 -9.01 7.20
CA TRP A 153 -0.05 -7.69 6.73
C TRP A 153 -1.38 -7.71 5.96
N ALA A 154 -2.11 -8.83 6.05
CA ALA A 154 -3.44 -9.03 5.47
C ALA A 154 -4.49 -9.56 6.48
N GLU A 155 -4.13 -9.65 7.76
CA GLU A 155 -5.01 -10.00 8.89
C GLU A 155 -5.09 -8.79 9.86
N PRO A 156 -6.03 -8.74 10.83
CA PRO A 156 -6.02 -7.66 11.83
C PRO A 156 -4.60 -7.43 12.34
N LEU A 157 -4.20 -6.15 12.44
CA LEU A 157 -2.84 -5.74 12.81
C LEU A 157 -2.22 -6.75 13.80
N PRO A 158 -1.05 -7.35 13.50
CA PRO A 158 -0.53 -8.44 14.28
C PRO A 158 -0.44 -8.07 15.76
N PRO A 159 -0.75 -8.99 16.71
CA PRO A 159 -0.62 -8.72 18.13
C PRO A 159 0.79 -8.22 18.46
N GLY A 160 0.90 -6.98 18.95
CA GLY A 160 2.17 -6.32 19.26
C GLY A 160 2.59 -5.20 18.31
N TRP A 161 1.80 -4.89 17.27
CA TRP A 161 1.99 -3.71 16.42
C TRP A 161 1.27 -2.49 16.99
N THR A 162 2.03 -1.46 17.36
CA THR A 162 1.56 -0.13 17.77
C THR A 162 1.64 0.84 16.60
N SER A 163 0.58 1.59 16.38
CA SER A 163 0.59 2.81 15.57
C SER A 163 1.72 3.75 16.04
N ALA A 164 2.20 4.65 15.18
CA ALA A 164 3.27 5.62 15.51
C ALA A 164 2.92 6.55 16.70
N ASP A 165 1.66 6.57 17.14
CA ASP A 165 1.20 7.27 18.36
C ASP A 165 1.06 6.37 19.61
N GLY A 166 1.47 5.10 19.53
CA GLY A 166 1.43 4.13 20.62
C GLY A 166 0.02 3.58 20.92
N ARG A 167 -0.99 3.85 20.09
CA ARG A 167 -2.34 3.32 20.30
C ARG A 167 -2.48 1.92 19.73
N ALA A 168 -3.05 1.03 20.54
CA ALA A 168 -3.47 -0.30 20.11
C ALA A 168 -4.64 -0.18 19.12
N ALA A 169 -4.67 -1.06 18.12
CA ALA A 169 -5.77 -1.16 17.17
C ALA A 169 -7.12 -1.28 17.92
N PRO A 170 -8.16 -0.54 17.52
CA PRO A 170 -9.48 -0.71 18.12
C PRO A 170 -9.94 -2.15 17.89
N LEU A 171 -10.35 -2.82 18.96
CA LEU A 171 -10.89 -4.17 18.93
C LEU A 171 -12.01 -4.24 17.89
N GLN A 172 -11.86 -5.13 16.91
CA GLN A 172 -12.93 -5.50 15.98
C GLN A 172 -14.18 -5.88 16.78
N GLY A 173 -15.20 -5.02 16.73
CA GLY A 173 -16.40 -5.23 17.54
C GLY A 173 -17.48 -4.17 17.36
N ALA A 174 -17.83 -3.80 16.11
CA ALA A 174 -19.12 -3.17 15.80
C ALA A 174 -19.36 -3.06 14.27
N VAL A 175 -19.41 -4.18 13.55
CA VAL A 175 -20.18 -4.23 12.30
C VAL A 175 -21.24 -5.29 12.48
N ASN A 176 -22.38 -4.83 12.98
CA ASN A 176 -23.59 -5.62 13.14
C ASN A 176 -24.16 -5.85 11.73
N LEU A 177 -23.88 -7.02 11.15
CA LEU A 177 -24.59 -7.52 9.97
C LEU A 177 -25.97 -8.02 10.42
N GLN A 178 -26.90 -7.09 10.64
CA GLN A 178 -28.32 -7.39 10.68
C GLN A 178 -29.04 -6.45 9.72
N GLY A 179 -29.58 -7.00 8.64
CA GLY A 179 -30.59 -6.34 7.84
C GLY A 179 -30.50 -6.56 6.33
N ALA A 180 -30.76 -7.78 5.87
CA ALA A 180 -31.41 -8.01 4.58
C ALA A 180 -32.27 -9.28 4.72
N PRO A 181 -33.50 -9.29 4.17
CA PRO A 181 -34.65 -10.05 4.66
C PRO A 181 -34.52 -11.57 4.60
#